data_AF-A0A2J6PKT9-F1
#
_entry.id   AF-A0A2J6PKT9-F1
#
_cell.length_a   1.000
_cell.length_b   1.000
_cell.length_c   1.000
_cell.angle_alpha   90.00
_cell.angle_beta   90.00
_cell.angle_gamma   90.00
#
_symmetry.space_group_name_H-M   'P 1'
#
loop_
_entity.id
_entity.type
_entity.pdbx_description
1 polymer ?
#
loop_
_entity_poly.entity_id
_entity_poly.type
_entity_poly.pdbx_seq_one_letter_code
_entity_poly.pdbx_strand_id
1 'polypeptide(L)'
;MSHSKDGYAVVQWKYIFASTESQPLIPGRAGFQTQYANPQIAERIIDLGSTNWAKCRKNQTGDKYITQWISGVVLPAARAQVEAHIRHRNQENARRRAAWRTRDGGKLVAQGQQPPRLRDLGPFQPDRLRIVGNPYCREKKPDFGLEMPWVRI
;
A
#
# COMPACT_ATOMS: atom_id res chain seq x y z
N MET A 1 24.97 4.83 -26.68
CA MET A 1 25.68 4.62 -25.39
C MET A 1 25.89 3.13 -25.18
N SER A 2 27.07 2.61 -25.53
CA SER A 2 27.41 1.21 -25.24
C SER A 2 27.83 1.09 -23.78
N HIS A 3 26.99 0.55 -22.92
CA HIS A 3 27.35 0.29 -21.52
C HIS A 3 28.52 -0.71 -21.45
N SER A 4 29.65 -0.30 -20.87
CA SER A 4 30.89 -1.10 -20.82
C SER A 4 31.14 -1.76 -19.45
N LYS A 5 30.25 -1.59 -18.46
CA LYS A 5 30.46 -2.10 -17.09
C LYS A 5 29.18 -2.67 -16.47
N ASP A 6 29.37 -3.53 -15.46
CA ASP A 6 28.33 -3.89 -14.49
C ASP A 6 27.68 -2.63 -13.93
N GLY A 7 26.39 -2.69 -13.67
CA GLY A 7 25.63 -1.55 -13.17
C GLY A 7 24.52 -1.98 -12.23
N TYR A 8 23.53 -1.11 -12.10
CA TYR A 8 22.39 -1.30 -11.24
C TYR A 8 21.14 -0.95 -12.02
N ALA A 9 20.19 -1.88 -12.06
CA ALA A 9 18.86 -1.59 -12.53
C ALA A 9 18.02 -1.06 -11.37
N VAL A 10 17.22 -0.06 -11.65
CA VAL A 10 16.41 0.64 -10.66
C VAL A 10 14.98 0.73 -11.18
N VAL A 11 14.03 0.45 -10.30
CA VAL A 11 12.61 0.58 -10.56
C VAL A 11 11.92 1.21 -9.37
N GLN A 12 11.01 2.13 -9.65
CA GLN A 12 10.17 2.75 -8.64
C GLN A 12 8.76 2.21 -8.79
N TRP A 13 8.07 2.03 -7.68
CA TRP A 13 6.66 1.65 -7.70
C TRP A 13 5.89 2.38 -6.61
N LYS A 14 4.57 2.51 -6.84
CA LYS A 14 3.61 3.06 -5.90
C LYS A 14 2.37 2.18 -5.82
N TYR A 15 1.77 2.13 -4.65
CA TYR A 15 0.49 1.51 -4.38
C TYR A 15 -0.45 2.57 -3.79
N ILE A 16 -1.62 2.71 -4.42
CA ILE A 16 -2.61 3.73 -4.08
C ILE A 16 -3.68 3.08 -3.19
N PHE A 17 -3.82 3.53 -1.94
CA PHE A 17 -4.96 3.15 -1.11
C PHE A 17 -6.12 4.11 -1.38
N ALA A 18 -7.28 3.58 -1.73
CA ALA A 18 -8.55 4.24 -1.46
C ALA A 18 -9.05 3.72 -0.12
N SER A 19 -9.23 4.62 0.84
CA SER A 19 -9.90 4.31 2.10
C SER A 19 -11.30 4.90 2.05
N THR A 20 -12.32 4.07 2.32
CA THR A 20 -13.67 4.53 2.56
C THR A 20 -13.79 4.91 4.03
N GLU A 21 -13.94 6.20 4.34
CA GLU A 21 -14.25 6.62 5.71
C GLU A 21 -15.73 6.26 6.00
N SER A 22 -15.98 5.31 6.92
CA SER A 22 -17.34 5.04 7.37
C SER A 22 -17.83 6.22 8.24
N GLN A 23 -18.85 6.93 7.77
CA GLN A 23 -19.54 7.92 8.60
C GLN A 23 -20.44 7.19 9.61
N PRO A 24 -20.54 7.69 10.85
CA PRO A 24 -21.58 7.22 11.76
C PRO A 24 -22.95 7.55 11.16
N LEU A 25 -23.88 6.60 11.22
CA LEU A 25 -25.30 6.91 11.10
C LEU A 25 -25.62 7.95 12.18
N ILE A 26 -26.02 9.15 11.76
CA ILE A 26 -26.54 10.17 12.69
C ILE A 26 -27.65 9.50 13.51
N PRO A 27 -27.62 9.55 14.85
CA PRO A 27 -28.72 9.04 15.64
C PRO A 27 -29.97 9.85 15.30
N GLY A 28 -30.86 9.25 14.50
CA GLY A 28 -32.17 9.81 14.21
C GLY A 28 -32.97 9.83 15.52
N ARG A 29 -33.49 11.01 15.90
CA ARG A 29 -34.64 11.08 16.80
C ARG A 29 -35.73 10.17 16.21
N ALA A 30 -36.35 9.37 17.07
CA ALA A 30 -37.46 8.48 16.72
C ALA A 30 -38.49 9.26 15.86
N GLY A 31 -38.58 8.91 14.58
CA GLY A 31 -39.61 9.48 13.68
C GLY A 31 -39.20 9.73 12.23
N PHE A 32 -37.91 9.82 11.87
CA PHE A 32 -37.53 10.08 10.47
C PHE A 32 -36.49 9.07 9.95
N GLN A 33 -37.00 8.02 9.29
CA GLN A 33 -36.22 7.26 8.33
C GLN A 33 -35.98 8.16 7.11
N THR A 34 -34.80 8.77 7.03
CA THR A 34 -34.19 8.99 5.72
C THR A 34 -32.72 8.65 5.88
N GLN A 35 -32.35 7.48 5.38
CA GLN A 35 -30.96 7.15 5.09
C GLN A 35 -30.46 8.19 4.08
N TYR A 36 -29.91 9.30 4.56
CA TYR A 36 -29.02 10.08 3.73
C TYR A 36 -27.73 9.25 3.62
N ALA A 37 -27.68 8.40 2.60
CA ALA A 37 -26.43 7.90 2.06
C ALA A 37 -25.58 9.13 1.77
N ASN A 38 -24.60 9.44 2.62
CA ASN A 38 -23.71 10.55 2.37
C ASN A 38 -22.85 10.18 1.16
N PRO A 39 -23.04 10.79 -0.03
CA PRO A 39 -22.36 10.37 -1.25
C PRO A 39 -20.88 10.76 -1.26
N GLN A 40 -20.44 11.54 -0.27
CA GLN A 40 -19.06 12.00 -0.15
C GLN A 40 -18.26 11.07 0.78
N ILE A 41 -18.11 9.81 0.36
CA ILE A 41 -16.92 9.05 0.72
C ILE A 41 -15.78 9.76 -0.02
N ALA A 42 -15.15 10.76 0.61
CA ALA A 42 -13.98 11.40 0.04
C ALA A 42 -12.84 10.37 0.10
N GLU A 43 -12.56 9.71 -1.02
CA GLU A 43 -11.42 8.82 -1.16
C GLU A 43 -10.15 9.60 -0.84
N ARG A 44 -9.58 9.38 0.34
CA ARG A 44 -8.23 9.87 0.65
C ARG A 44 -7.23 8.89 0.07
N ILE A 45 -6.53 9.36 -0.94
CA ILE A 45 -5.39 8.68 -1.54
C ILE A 45 -4.24 8.70 -0.54
N ILE A 46 -3.84 7.51 -0.08
CA ILE A 46 -2.58 7.31 0.64
C ILE A 46 -1.67 6.55 -0.30
N ASP A 47 -0.45 7.02 -0.47
CA ASP A 47 0.55 6.38 -1.33
C ASP A 47 1.55 5.60 -0.47
N LEU A 48 1.76 4.32 -0.79
CA LEU A 48 2.90 3.54 -0.33
C LEU A 48 3.76 3.22 -1.54
N GLY A 49 5.03 3.62 -1.51
CA GLY A 49 5.94 3.35 -2.61
C GLY A 49 7.31 2.95 -2.10
N SER A 50 8.07 2.32 -3.00
CA SER A 50 9.48 2.02 -2.76
C SER A 50 10.26 2.11 -4.05
N THR A 51 11.57 2.26 -3.91
CA THR A 51 12.52 2.09 -4.99
C THR A 51 13.19 0.75 -4.79
N ASN A 52 13.12 -0.13 -5.77
CA ASN A 52 13.86 -1.39 -5.76
C ASN A 52 15.01 -1.30 -6.75
N TRP A 53 16.12 -1.89 -6.38
CA TRP A 53 17.28 -1.93 -7.24
C TRP A 53 18.02 -3.23 -7.07
N ALA A 54 18.87 -3.55 -8.03
CA ALA A 54 19.74 -4.70 -7.92
C ALA A 54 20.96 -4.52 -8.81
N LYS A 55 22.05 -5.18 -8.43
CA LYS A 55 23.25 -5.26 -9.25
C LYS A 55 22.98 -6.14 -10.49
N CYS A 56 23.28 -5.62 -11.67
CA CYS A 56 23.09 -6.31 -12.94
C CYS A 56 24.37 -6.28 -13.79
N ARG A 57 24.62 -7.37 -14.53
CA ARG A 57 25.71 -7.44 -15.50
C ARG A 57 25.32 -6.76 -16.82
N LYS A 58 26.30 -6.46 -17.67
CA LYS A 58 26.09 -5.83 -18.98
C LYS A 58 25.06 -6.54 -19.87
N ASN A 59 24.99 -7.86 -19.83
CA ASN A 59 24.04 -8.66 -20.62
C ASN A 59 22.64 -8.76 -19.99
N GLN A 60 22.44 -8.16 -18.82
CA GLN A 60 21.21 -8.26 -18.03
C GLN A 60 20.39 -6.95 -18.03
N THR A 61 20.81 -5.94 -18.80
CA THR A 61 20.17 -4.62 -18.88
C THR A 61 19.23 -4.46 -20.08
N GLY A 62 19.01 -5.51 -20.88
CA GLY A 62 18.04 -5.47 -21.98
C GLY A 62 16.59 -5.53 -21.51
N ASP A 63 15.67 -4.95 -22.29
CA ASP A 63 14.25 -4.81 -21.94
C ASP A 63 13.59 -6.13 -21.52
N LYS A 64 13.90 -7.23 -22.20
CA LYS A 64 13.41 -8.58 -21.85
C LYS A 64 13.82 -8.99 -20.44
N TYR A 65 15.07 -8.74 -20.06
CA TYR A 65 15.63 -9.08 -18.74
C TYR A 65 15.04 -8.23 -17.64
N ILE A 66 14.94 -6.92 -17.88
CA ILE A 66 14.33 -5.97 -16.96
C ILE A 66 12.86 -6.32 -16.74
N THR A 67 12.12 -6.61 -17.81
CA THR A 67 10.71 -7.03 -17.73
C THR A 67 10.56 -8.30 -16.90
N GLN A 68 11.37 -9.34 -17.17
CA GLN A 68 11.34 -10.59 -16.41
C GLN A 68 11.67 -10.39 -14.93
N TRP A 69 12.67 -9.56 -14.62
CA TRP A 69 13.02 -9.26 -13.23
C TRP A 69 11.90 -8.49 -12.50
N ILE A 70 11.27 -7.52 -13.17
CA ILE A 70 10.17 -6.76 -12.58
C ILE A 70 8.99 -7.69 -12.29
N SER A 71 8.58 -8.51 -13.25
CA SER A 71 7.46 -9.43 -13.08
C SER A 71 7.77 -10.56 -12.09
N GLY A 72 8.99 -11.07 -12.08
CA GLY A 72 9.37 -12.24 -11.28
C GLY A 72 9.85 -11.93 -9.86
N VAL A 73 10.35 -10.72 -9.59
CA VAL A 73 10.95 -10.36 -8.29
C VAL A 73 10.31 -9.11 -7.71
N VAL A 74 10.28 -8.01 -8.47
CA VAL A 74 9.88 -6.70 -7.95
C VAL A 74 8.39 -6.68 -7.60
N LEU A 75 7.51 -7.07 -8.53
CA LEU A 75 6.06 -7.04 -8.31
C LEU A 75 5.63 -8.00 -7.18
N PRO A 76 6.11 -9.26 -7.09
CA PRO A 76 5.82 -10.12 -5.96
C PRO A 76 6.29 -9.54 -4.63
N ALA A 77 7.49 -8.97 -4.58
CA ALA A 77 8.01 -8.35 -3.35
C ALA A 77 7.23 -7.09 -2.95
N ALA A 78 6.87 -6.25 -3.91
CA ALA A 78 6.03 -5.08 -3.68
C ALA A 78 4.65 -5.49 -3.13
N ARG A 79 4.03 -6.53 -3.73
CA ARG A 79 2.78 -7.10 -3.22
C ARG A 79 2.90 -7.55 -1.77
N ALA A 80 3.93 -8.33 -1.44
CA ALA A 80 4.14 -8.82 -0.08
C ALA A 80 4.31 -7.68 0.93
N GLN A 81 5.03 -6.60 0.56
CA GLN A 81 5.18 -5.41 1.40
C GLN A 81 3.84 -4.70 1.63
N VAL A 82 3.04 -4.51 0.58
CA VAL A 82 1.72 -3.87 0.69
C VAL A 82 0.77 -4.71 1.55
N GLU A 83 0.70 -6.02 1.32
CA GLU A 83 -0.14 -6.94 2.11
C GLU A 83 0.27 -6.97 3.58
N ALA A 84 1.58 -6.95 3.88
CA ALA A 84 2.08 -6.85 5.24
C ALA A 84 1.70 -5.51 5.91
N HIS A 85 1.80 -4.40 5.18
CA HIS A 85 1.38 -3.09 5.65
C HIS A 85 -0.12 -3.06 5.99
N ILE A 86 -0.98 -3.55 5.09
CA ILE A 86 -2.43 -3.64 5.30
C ILE A 86 -2.73 -4.45 6.57
N ARG A 87 -2.11 -5.64 6.69
CA ARG A 87 -2.31 -6.52 7.84
C ARG A 87 -1.92 -5.84 9.15
N HIS A 88 -0.76 -5.19 9.18
CA HIS A 88 -0.27 -4.48 10.36
C HIS A 88 -1.23 -3.36 10.78
N ARG A 89 -1.67 -2.51 9.84
CA ARG A 89 -2.59 -1.40 10.12
C ARG A 89 -3.95 -1.87 10.62
N ASN A 90 -4.49 -2.94 10.04
CA ASN A 90 -5.78 -3.49 10.47
C ASN A 90 -5.69 -4.15 11.86
N GLN A 91 -4.57 -4.83 12.16
CA GLN A 91 -4.32 -5.36 13.51
C GLN A 91 -4.20 -4.25 14.56
N GLU A 92 -3.51 -3.15 14.23
CA GLU A 92 -3.40 -1.97 15.08
C GLU A 92 -4.79 -1.36 15.36
N ASN A 93 -5.62 -1.21 14.33
CA ASN A 93 -6.98 -0.73 14.50
C ASN A 93 -7.82 -1.65 15.39
N ALA A 94 -7.75 -2.97 15.17
CA ALA A 94 -8.46 -3.93 15.99
C ALA A 94 -8.07 -3.82 17.47
N ARG A 95 -6.78 -3.68 17.77
CA ARG A 95 -6.27 -3.45 19.15
C ARG A 95 -6.81 -2.14 19.73
N ARG A 96 -6.80 -1.05 18.97
CA ARG A 96 -7.36 0.25 19.40
C ARG A 96 -8.86 0.16 19.69
N ARG A 97 -9.64 -0.55 18.88
CA ARG A 97 -11.08 -0.78 19.16
C ARG A 97 -11.29 -1.59 20.44
N ALA A 98 -10.50 -2.64 20.64
CA ALA A 98 -10.59 -3.48 21.83
C ALA A 98 -10.29 -2.65 23.10
N ALA A 99 -9.22 -1.85 23.08
CA ALA A 99 -8.85 -0.98 24.20
C ALA A 99 -9.91 0.10 24.48
N TRP A 100 -10.50 0.69 23.43
CA TRP A 100 -11.59 1.64 23.61
C TRP A 100 -12.80 1.00 24.29
N ARG A 101 -13.19 -0.21 23.88
CA ARG A 101 -14.33 -0.93 24.48
C ARG A 101 -14.13 -1.20 25.97
N THR A 102 -12.91 -1.49 26.41
CA THR A 102 -12.62 -1.89 27.80
C THR A 102 -12.43 -0.72 28.77
N ARG A 103 -11.98 0.47 28.31
CA ARG A 103 -11.80 1.65 29.17
C ARG A 103 -13.02 2.55 29.26
N ASP A 104 -13.43 3.16 28.14
CA ASP A 104 -14.46 4.21 28.10
C ASP A 104 -15.71 3.77 27.32
N GLY A 105 -15.55 2.84 26.38
CA GLY A 105 -16.57 2.46 25.40
C GLY A 105 -17.73 1.64 25.95
N GLY A 106 -17.55 0.84 27.01
CA GLY A 106 -18.64 -0.01 27.53
C GLY A 106 -19.86 0.80 27.99
N LYS A 107 -19.65 1.89 28.73
CA LYS A 107 -20.72 2.81 29.17
C LYS A 107 -21.19 3.72 28.04
N LEU A 108 -20.30 4.16 27.15
CA LEU A 108 -20.62 5.03 26.01
C LEU A 108 -21.45 4.30 24.93
N VAL A 109 -21.17 3.02 24.67
CA VAL A 109 -21.97 2.16 23.77
C VAL A 109 -23.36 1.92 24.33
N ALA A 110 -23.49 1.70 25.64
CA ALA A 110 -24.79 1.60 26.31
C ALA A 110 -25.60 2.90 26.23
N GLN A 111 -24.92 4.05 26.09
CA GLN A 111 -25.52 5.37 25.83
C GLN A 111 -25.70 5.67 24.32
N GLY A 112 -25.48 4.68 23.44
CA GLY A 112 -25.68 4.80 22.00
C GLY A 112 -24.50 5.40 21.21
N GLN A 113 -23.34 5.65 21.83
CA GLN A 113 -22.16 6.13 21.13
C GLN A 113 -21.42 5.01 20.39
N GLN A 114 -21.00 5.29 19.16
CA GLN A 114 -20.21 4.35 18.36
C GLN A 114 -18.69 4.46 18.68
N PRO A 115 -17.93 3.37 18.49
CA PRO A 115 -16.48 3.40 18.61
C PRO A 115 -15.83 4.43 17.67
N PRO A 116 -14.63 4.94 18.04
CA PRO A 116 -13.93 5.95 17.26
C PRO A 116 -13.65 5.49 15.83
N ARG A 117 -13.69 6.45 14.89
CA ARG A 117 -13.44 6.23 13.46
C ARG A 117 -12.01 5.75 13.25
N LEU A 118 -11.83 4.48 12.91
CA LEU A 118 -10.54 3.91 12.55
C LEU A 118 -10.55 3.51 11.07
N ARG A 119 -9.53 3.92 10.33
CA ARG A 119 -9.39 3.65 8.89
C ARG A 119 -8.89 2.23 8.68
N ASP A 120 -9.79 1.29 8.40
CA ASP A 120 -9.39 -0.03 7.91
C ASP A 120 -8.99 0.07 6.45
N LEU A 121 -7.84 -0.53 6.13
CA LEU A 121 -7.41 -0.67 4.75
C LEU A 121 -8.07 -1.93 4.18
N GLY A 122 -8.69 -1.80 3.01
CA GLY A 122 -9.24 -2.94 2.26
C GLY A 122 -8.15 -3.95 1.86
N PRO A 123 -8.54 -5.11 1.30
CA PRO A 123 -7.57 -6.08 0.78
C PRO A 123 -6.70 -5.49 -0.33
N PHE A 124 -5.59 -6.15 -0.63
CA PHE A 124 -4.72 -5.79 -1.76
C PHE A 124 -5.50 -5.86 -3.08
N GLN A 125 -5.36 -4.83 -3.92
CA GLN A 125 -5.97 -4.70 -5.24
C GLN A 125 -4.86 -4.54 -6.28
N PRO A 126 -4.60 -5.56 -7.13
CA PRO A 126 -3.44 -5.58 -8.03
C PRO A 126 -3.35 -4.38 -8.98
N ASP A 127 -4.50 -3.88 -9.46
CA ASP A 127 -4.63 -2.73 -10.37
C ASP A 127 -4.21 -1.39 -9.72
N ARG A 128 -4.03 -1.36 -8.40
CA ARG A 128 -3.57 -0.17 -7.68
C ARG A 128 -2.05 -0.13 -7.48
N LEU A 129 -1.35 -1.23 -7.78
CA LEU A 129 0.11 -1.26 -7.83
C LEU A 129 0.60 -0.78 -9.20
N ARG A 130 1.43 0.26 -9.22
CA ARG A 130 1.92 0.89 -10.44
C ARG A 130 3.44 1.02 -10.40
N ILE A 131 4.11 0.62 -11.48
CA ILE A 131 5.50 1.03 -11.74
C ILE A 131 5.49 2.51 -12.10
N VAL A 132 6.44 3.27 -11.54
CA VAL A 132 6.58 4.71 -11.74
C VAL A 132 7.77 4.95 -12.66
N GLY A 133 7.52 5.62 -13.78
CA GLY A 133 8.52 5.87 -14.80
C GLY A 133 8.99 4.60 -15.50
N ASN A 134 9.92 4.77 -16.44
CA ASN A 134 10.58 3.64 -17.09
C ASN A 134 11.68 3.11 -16.17
N PRO A 135 11.78 1.79 -15.95
CA PRO A 135 12.94 1.20 -15.32
C PRO A 135 14.21 1.64 -16.04
N TYR A 136 15.27 1.94 -15.30
CA TYR A 136 16.50 2.46 -15.87
C TYR A 136 17.73 1.82 -15.23
N CYS A 137 18.82 1.81 -15.98
CA CYS A 137 20.12 1.34 -15.51
C CYS A 137 21.04 2.52 -15.21
N ARG A 138 21.81 2.42 -14.11
CA ARG A 138 22.87 3.36 -13.75
C ARG A 138 24.14 2.61 -13.37
N GLU A 139 25.30 3.22 -13.59
CA GLU A 139 26.60 2.60 -13.27
C GLU A 139 26.90 2.60 -11.77
N LYS A 140 26.47 3.63 -11.06
CA LYS A 140 26.70 3.77 -9.61
C LYS A 140 25.57 3.11 -8.81
N LYS A 141 25.89 2.52 -7.66
CA LYS A 141 24.88 1.98 -6.72
C LYS A 141 23.89 3.08 -6.30
N PRO A 142 22.57 2.85 -6.28
CA PRO A 142 21.60 3.79 -5.69
C PRO A 142 21.84 4.02 -4.20
N ASP A 143 21.69 5.27 -3.76
CA ASP A 143 21.89 5.65 -2.36
C ASP A 143 20.69 5.26 -1.46
N PHE A 144 19.54 4.99 -2.08
CA PHE A 144 18.28 4.64 -1.41
C PHE A 144 17.56 3.52 -2.14
N GLY A 145 16.60 2.91 -1.44
CA GLY A 145 15.78 1.81 -1.96
C GLY A 145 16.24 0.44 -1.50
N LEU A 146 15.40 -0.56 -1.75
CA LEU A 146 15.60 -1.92 -1.31
C LEU A 146 16.33 -2.75 -2.38
N GLU A 147 17.49 -3.30 -1.99
CA GLU A 147 18.21 -4.25 -2.81
C GLU A 147 17.38 -5.53 -3.00
N MET A 148 17.26 -5.97 -4.25
CA MET A 148 16.59 -7.21 -4.62
C MET A 148 17.54 -8.12 -5.37
N PRO A 149 17.36 -9.45 -5.27
CA PRO A 149 18.15 -10.37 -6.10
C PRO A 149 17.76 -10.21 -7.57
N TRP A 150 18.73 -10.43 -8.45
CA TRP A 150 18.45 -10.66 -9.86
C TRP A 150 17.89 -12.08 -10.04
N VAL A 151 17.01 -12.30 -11.02
CA VAL A 151 16.60 -13.66 -11.38
C VAL A 151 17.85 -14.39 -11.90
N ARG A 152 18.15 -15.58 -11.35
CA ARG A 152 19.11 -16.50 -12.00
C ARG A 152 18.42 -16.96 -13.29
N ILE A 153 18.87 -16.41 -14.41
CA ILE A 153 18.45 -16.82 -15.76
C ILE A 153 19.43 -17.87 -16.25
#